data_AF-A0A1W6MH03-F1
#
_entry.id   AF-A0A1W6MH03-F1
#
_cell.length_a   1.000
_cell.length_b   1.000
_cell.length_c   1.000
_cell.angle_alpha   90.00
_cell.angle_beta   90.00
_cell.angle_gamma   90.00
#
_symmetry.space_group_name_H-M   'P 1'
#
loop_
_entity.id
_entity.type
_entity.pdbx_description
1 polymer ?
#
loop_
_entity_poly.entity_id
_entity_poly.type
_entity_poly.pdbx_seq_one_letter_code
_entity_poly.pdbx_strand_id
1 'polypeptide(L)'
;MFSKLEKWLGGVSTYYENLMRSRKELVSFNDADVRAVSERLKDISIAASYGTPVLQEIPQEIENEHPLDPKLQPLPLIAEFTCGNHLCKFYAQPEKAVKNDKYHALILNSDSNGSSPDSEKFLTAPSLPIWEELVHRNKDLNDLIKTKAPNAPWSLYKKAKNKVATSPEYSLQVGGYPQWLINDMDFRKIKKLEFLFEFKLSENCSVFYFYDPDLKESVFFKQKL
;
A
#
# COMPACT_ATOMS: atom_id res chain seq x y z
N MET A 1 14.05 34.09 8.64
CA MET A 1 13.67 33.96 7.21
C MET A 1 12.71 32.79 6.96
N PHE A 2 12.80 31.69 7.71
CA PHE A 2 11.86 30.55 7.61
C PHE A 2 10.42 30.83 8.11
N SER A 3 10.24 31.76 9.05
CA SER A 3 8.92 32.06 9.64
C SER A 3 7.90 32.73 8.70
N LYS A 4 8.36 33.36 7.61
CA LYS A 4 7.46 33.91 6.58
C LYS A 4 6.96 32.84 5.60
N LEU A 5 7.73 31.77 5.39
CA LEU A 5 7.36 30.64 4.53
C LEU A 5 6.36 29.71 5.24
N GLU A 6 6.52 29.47 6.55
CA GLU A 6 5.56 28.71 7.37
C GLU A 6 4.15 29.33 7.37
N LYS A 7 4.07 30.66 7.28
CA LYS A 7 2.80 31.40 7.26
C LYS A 7 2.05 31.29 5.93
N TRP A 8 2.75 30.94 4.85
CA TRP A 8 2.19 30.84 3.49
C TRP A 8 1.92 29.41 3.05
N LEU A 9 2.69 28.43 3.55
CA LEU A 9 2.55 27.02 3.17
C LEU A 9 1.71 26.18 4.15
N GLY A 10 1.23 26.81 5.23
CA GLY A 10 0.77 26.08 6.41
C GLY A 10 1.98 25.52 7.14
N GLY A 11 2.10 25.76 8.44
CA GLY A 11 3.25 25.29 9.22
C GLY A 11 3.52 23.82 8.90
N VAL A 12 4.77 23.48 8.59
CA VAL A 12 5.21 22.09 8.53
C VAL A 12 4.80 21.53 9.88
N SER A 13 3.79 20.67 9.89
CA SER A 13 3.17 20.24 11.14
C SER A 13 4.30 19.75 12.04
N THR A 14 4.45 20.34 13.23
CA THR A 14 5.46 19.94 14.22
C THR A 14 5.47 18.42 14.45
N TYR A 15 4.34 17.78 14.17
CA TYR A 15 4.17 16.35 14.00
C TYR A 15 5.11 15.69 12.98
N TYR A 16 5.22 16.18 11.74
CA TYR A 16 6.14 15.64 10.72
C TYR A 16 7.61 15.87 11.09
N GLU A 17 7.93 17.01 11.70
CA GLU A 17 9.30 17.26 12.19
C GLU A 17 9.69 16.31 13.32
N ASN A 18 8.78 16.07 14.28
CA ASN A 18 8.98 15.10 15.35
C ASN A 18 9.02 13.65 14.81
N LEU A 19 8.22 13.34 13.78
CA LEU A 19 8.26 12.06 13.06
C LEU A 19 9.65 11.82 12.45
N MET A 20 10.21 12.83 11.79
CA MET A 20 11.54 12.77 11.18
C MET A 20 12.66 12.71 12.24
N ARG A 21 12.50 13.34 13.40
CA ARG A 21 13.43 13.21 14.54
C ARG A 21 13.43 11.79 15.12
N SER A 22 12.25 11.16 15.25
CA SER A 22 12.11 9.80 15.81
C SER A 22 12.79 8.69 14.99
N ARG A 23 13.11 8.95 13.71
CA ARG A 23 13.83 7.99 12.84
C ARG A 23 15.29 7.76 13.26
N LYS A 24 15.89 8.66 14.06
CA LYS A 24 17.33 8.65 14.38
C LYS A 24 17.69 7.99 15.72
N GLU A 25 16.76 7.83 16.65
CA GLU A 25 17.07 7.35 18.00
C GLU A 25 16.74 5.86 18.16
N LEU A 26 17.72 5.08 18.62
CA LEU A 26 17.52 3.73 19.15
C LEU A 26 16.78 3.84 20.50
N VAL A 27 15.48 4.12 20.44
CA VAL A 27 14.63 4.24 21.63
C VAL A 27 14.27 2.84 22.13
N SER A 28 14.62 2.54 23.38
CA SER A 28 14.12 1.35 24.06
C SER A 28 12.72 1.62 24.61
N PHE A 29 11.81 0.68 24.38
CA PHE A 29 10.44 0.73 24.88
C PHE A 29 10.20 -0.45 25.80
N ASN A 30 9.50 -0.22 26.90
CA ASN A 30 9.04 -1.28 27.81
C ASN A 30 8.13 -2.26 27.05
N ASP A 31 8.30 -3.56 27.32
CA ASP A 31 7.49 -4.61 26.70
C ASP A 31 5.99 -4.50 27.01
N ALA A 32 5.63 -3.95 28.17
CA ALA A 32 4.24 -3.70 28.52
C ALA A 32 3.58 -2.71 27.55
N ASP A 33 4.29 -1.65 27.17
CA ASP A 33 3.75 -0.63 26.25
C ASP A 33 3.69 -1.16 24.82
N VAL A 34 4.72 -1.89 24.39
CA VAL A 34 4.69 -2.57 23.08
C VAL A 34 3.52 -3.54 23.01
N ARG A 35 3.30 -4.35 24.06
CA ARG A 35 2.17 -5.30 24.12
C ARG A 35 0.83 -4.59 24.08
N ALA A 36 0.65 -3.53 24.89
CA ALA A 36 -0.59 -2.77 24.92
C ALA A 36 -0.96 -2.19 23.54
N VAL A 37 0.02 -1.64 22.83
CA VAL A 37 -0.18 -1.13 21.46
C VAL A 37 -0.43 -2.28 20.48
N SER A 38 0.32 -3.37 20.56
CA SER A 38 0.15 -4.54 19.69
C SER A 38 -1.25 -5.16 19.79
N GLU A 39 -1.82 -5.28 20.99
CA GLU A 39 -3.20 -5.79 21.13
C GLU A 39 -4.21 -4.88 20.42
N ARG A 40 -4.11 -3.56 20.60
CA ARG A 40 -4.97 -2.60 19.91
C ARG A 40 -4.77 -2.56 18.40
N LEU A 41 -3.58 -2.92 17.91
CA LEU A 41 -3.33 -3.03 16.48
C LEU A 41 -4.05 -4.23 15.86
N LYS A 42 -4.22 -5.34 16.59
CA LYS A 42 -4.96 -6.50 16.09
C LYS A 42 -6.41 -6.14 15.76
N ASP A 43 -7.03 -5.27 16.56
CA ASP A 43 -8.42 -4.82 16.38
C ASP A 43 -8.66 -4.08 15.05
N ILE A 44 -7.61 -3.45 14.51
CA ILE A 44 -7.68 -2.69 13.25
C ILE A 44 -6.95 -3.39 12.08
N SER A 45 -6.42 -4.58 12.33
CA SER A 45 -5.76 -5.38 11.32
C SER A 45 -6.79 -6.00 10.39
N ILE A 46 -6.46 -6.04 9.10
CA ILE A 46 -7.30 -6.67 8.07
C ILE A 46 -6.43 -7.66 7.31
N ALA A 47 -7.05 -8.72 6.78
CA ALA A 47 -6.32 -9.70 5.99
C ALA A 47 -5.86 -9.10 4.66
N ALA A 48 -4.65 -9.46 4.23
CA ALA A 48 -4.14 -9.23 2.90
C ALA A 48 -3.54 -10.53 2.34
N SER A 49 -3.59 -10.67 1.03
CA SER A 49 -3.05 -11.81 0.31
C SER A 49 -1.73 -11.43 -0.34
N TYR A 50 -0.68 -12.18 -0.04
CA TYR A 50 0.68 -11.92 -0.50
C TYR A 50 1.15 -13.03 -1.42
N GLY A 51 1.75 -12.68 -2.55
CA GLY A 51 2.25 -13.68 -3.49
C GLY A 51 3.31 -13.13 -4.43
N THR A 52 3.86 -14.06 -5.21
CA THR A 52 4.72 -13.76 -6.35
C THR A 52 4.01 -14.31 -7.58
N PRO A 53 3.40 -13.45 -8.41
CA PRO A 53 2.70 -13.92 -9.59
C PRO A 53 3.69 -14.57 -10.55
N VAL A 54 3.24 -15.65 -11.18
CA VAL A 54 3.97 -16.30 -12.27
C VAL A 54 3.58 -15.59 -13.56
N LEU A 55 4.57 -15.04 -14.26
CA LEU A 55 4.36 -14.45 -15.58
C LEU A 55 3.70 -15.48 -16.51
N GLN A 56 2.49 -15.18 -16.96
CA GLN A 56 1.82 -16.01 -17.96
C GLN A 56 2.02 -15.36 -19.33
N GLU A 57 2.64 -16.11 -20.24
CA GLU A 57 2.60 -15.76 -21.66
C GLU A 57 1.16 -16.01 -22.14
N ILE A 58 0.46 -14.95 -22.51
CA ILE A 58 -0.92 -15.05 -22.97
C ILE A 58 -0.92 -15.65 -24.38
N PRO A 59 -1.73 -16.70 -24.65
CA PRO A 59 -1.99 -17.17 -26.01
C PRO A 59 -2.54 -16.03 -26.88
N GLN A 60 -2.11 -15.95 -28.14
CA GLN A 60 -2.43 -14.88 -29.12
C GLN A 60 -3.92 -14.73 -29.52
N GLU A 61 -4.87 -15.29 -28.78
CA GLU A 61 -6.29 -14.99 -29.00
C GLU A 61 -6.61 -13.63 -28.40
N ILE A 62 -6.53 -12.61 -29.26
CA ILE A 62 -6.77 -11.20 -28.95
C ILE A 62 -8.23 -11.05 -28.49
N GLU A 63 -8.47 -11.13 -27.19
CA GLU A 63 -9.63 -10.44 -26.60
C GLU A 63 -9.44 -8.94 -26.88
N ASN A 64 -10.50 -8.30 -27.40
CA ASN A 64 -10.49 -6.90 -27.88
C ASN A 64 -10.11 -5.84 -26.82
N GLU A 65 -9.85 -6.23 -25.57
CA GLU A 65 -9.58 -5.34 -24.44
C GLU A 65 -8.13 -5.37 -23.97
N HIS A 66 -7.25 -6.10 -24.66
CA HIS A 66 -5.87 -6.26 -24.21
C HIS A 66 -5.07 -4.94 -24.24
N PRO A 67 -4.45 -4.50 -23.13
CA PRO A 67 -3.74 -3.24 -23.11
C PRO A 67 -2.43 -3.34 -23.89
N LEU A 68 -2.13 -2.29 -24.65
CA LEU A 68 -0.97 -2.20 -25.52
C LEU A 68 0.08 -1.25 -24.95
N ASP A 69 1.35 -1.56 -25.20
CA ASP A 69 2.47 -0.69 -24.91
C ASP A 69 2.57 0.46 -25.95
N PRO A 70 3.47 1.45 -25.76
CA PRO A 70 3.66 2.55 -26.71
C PRO A 70 4.10 2.12 -28.12
N LYS A 71 4.52 0.87 -28.32
CA LYS A 71 4.87 0.27 -29.62
C LYS A 71 3.75 -0.61 -30.17
N LEU A 72 2.55 -0.49 -29.61
CA LEU A 72 1.35 -1.27 -29.97
C LEU A 72 1.54 -2.78 -29.79
N GLN A 73 2.42 -3.19 -28.87
CA GLN A 73 2.60 -4.60 -28.49
C GLN A 73 1.77 -4.92 -27.24
N PRO A 74 1.18 -6.12 -27.13
CA PRO A 74 0.44 -6.51 -25.94
C PRO A 74 1.33 -6.49 -24.68
N LEU A 75 0.85 -5.88 -23.60
CA LEU A 75 1.47 -5.99 -22.27
C LEU A 75 1.19 -7.36 -21.65
N PRO A 76 2.18 -8.12 -21.14
CA PRO A 76 1.90 -9.45 -20.61
C PRO A 76 1.07 -9.39 -19.32
N LEU A 77 0.17 -10.36 -19.16
CA LEU A 77 -0.65 -10.54 -17.96
C LEU A 77 0.25 -11.03 -16.84
N ILE A 78 0.36 -10.22 -15.79
CA ILE A 78 1.14 -10.56 -14.60
C ILE A 78 0.27 -11.37 -13.65
N ALA A 79 -0.94 -10.87 -13.38
CA ALA A 79 -1.79 -11.44 -12.34
C ALA A 79 -3.26 -11.20 -12.67
N GLU A 80 -4.06 -12.20 -12.33
CA GLU A 80 -5.51 -12.10 -12.27
C GLU A 80 -5.93 -12.41 -10.83
N PHE A 81 -6.79 -11.59 -10.24
CA PHE A 81 -7.29 -11.80 -8.89
C PHE A 81 -8.60 -11.07 -8.63
N THR A 82 -9.34 -11.53 -7.63
CA THR A 82 -10.53 -10.85 -7.16
C THR A 82 -10.20 -9.96 -5.97
N CYS A 83 -10.72 -8.74 -5.97
CA CYS A 83 -10.63 -7.81 -4.84
C CYS A 83 -11.98 -7.13 -4.65
N GLY A 84 -12.65 -7.44 -3.54
CA GLY A 84 -14.05 -7.05 -3.35
C GLY A 84 -14.92 -7.65 -4.45
N ASN A 85 -15.65 -6.79 -5.17
CA ASN A 85 -16.53 -7.19 -6.27
C ASN A 85 -15.87 -7.06 -7.65
N HIS A 86 -14.55 -6.82 -7.71
CA HIS A 86 -13.84 -6.61 -8.95
C HIS A 86 -12.97 -7.81 -9.30
N LEU A 87 -13.06 -8.27 -10.55
CA LEU A 87 -12.03 -9.08 -11.17
C LEU A 87 -10.95 -8.13 -11.73
N CYS A 88 -9.75 -8.22 -11.17
CA CYS A 88 -8.60 -7.41 -11.51
C CYS A 88 -7.68 -8.22 -12.43
N LYS A 89 -7.48 -7.76 -13.67
CA LYS A 89 -6.43 -8.27 -14.57
C LYS A 89 -5.32 -7.22 -14.69
N PHE A 90 -4.15 -7.52 -14.12
CA PHE A 90 -3.00 -6.62 -14.11
C PHE A 90 -1.97 -7.02 -15.15
N TYR A 91 -1.64 -6.08 -16.04
CA TYR A 91 -0.70 -6.26 -17.14
C TYR A 91 0.49 -5.34 -16.92
N ALA A 92 1.71 -5.83 -17.11
CA ALA A 92 2.90 -4.99 -17.00
C ALA A 92 4.13 -5.57 -17.69
N GLN A 93 5.07 -4.72 -18.06
CA GLN A 93 6.46 -5.10 -18.33
C GLN A 93 7.33 -4.48 -17.22
N PRO A 94 7.58 -5.18 -16.09
CA PRO A 94 8.11 -4.57 -14.86
C PRO A 94 9.36 -3.71 -15.08
N GLU A 95 10.33 -4.23 -15.82
CA GLU A 95 11.59 -3.53 -16.12
C GLU A 95 11.39 -2.18 -16.85
N LYS A 96 10.39 -2.10 -17.73
CA LYS A 96 10.06 -0.87 -18.47
C LYS A 96 9.11 0.02 -17.69
N ALA A 97 8.18 -0.58 -16.95
CA ALA A 97 7.21 0.08 -16.09
C ALA A 97 7.89 0.89 -14.98
N VAL A 98 9.09 0.52 -14.52
CA VAL A 98 9.90 1.37 -13.63
C VAL A 98 10.14 2.78 -14.22
N LYS A 99 10.33 2.90 -15.54
CA LYS A 99 10.67 4.17 -16.21
C LYS A 99 9.47 4.89 -16.80
N ASN A 100 8.43 4.18 -17.21
CA ASN A 100 7.30 4.75 -17.92
C ASN A 100 6.01 3.99 -17.60
N ASP A 101 5.00 4.74 -17.15
CA ASP A 101 3.75 4.19 -16.61
C ASP A 101 2.87 3.58 -17.71
N LYS A 102 3.16 3.88 -19.00
CA LYS A 102 2.49 3.23 -20.15
C LYS A 102 2.83 1.74 -20.31
N TYR A 103 3.74 1.21 -19.50
CA TYR A 103 4.11 -0.21 -19.52
C TYR A 103 3.44 -1.02 -18.41
N HIS A 104 2.39 -0.48 -17.78
CA HIS A 104 1.49 -1.24 -16.93
C HIS A 104 0.04 -0.74 -17.09
N ALA A 105 -0.91 -1.63 -16.88
CA ALA A 105 -2.33 -1.35 -16.97
C ALA A 105 -3.12 -2.29 -16.06
N LEU A 106 -4.26 -1.81 -15.58
CA LEU A 106 -5.23 -2.60 -14.84
C LEU A 106 -6.55 -2.57 -15.60
N ILE A 107 -7.15 -3.74 -15.78
CA ILE A 107 -8.53 -3.87 -16.25
C ILE A 107 -9.37 -4.37 -15.08
N LEU A 108 -10.48 -3.68 -14.83
CA LEU A 108 -11.47 -4.02 -13.83
C LEU A 108 -12.75 -4.50 -14.50
N ASN A 109 -13.10 -5.77 -14.27
CA ASN A 109 -14.36 -6.33 -14.73
C ASN A 109 -15.33 -6.45 -13.55
N SER A 110 -16.58 -6.03 -13.76
CA SER A 110 -17.61 -5.90 -12.70
C SER A 110 -18.37 -7.20 -12.42
N ASP A 111 -18.00 -8.32 -13.06
CA ASP A 111 -18.69 -9.60 -12.90
C ASP A 111 -17.77 -10.63 -12.22
N SER A 112 -18.02 -10.86 -10.93
CA SER A 112 -17.27 -11.79 -10.07
C SER A 112 -17.57 -13.27 -10.31
N ASN A 113 -18.11 -13.64 -11.48
CA ASN A 113 -18.32 -15.05 -11.86
C ASN A 113 -17.03 -15.72 -12.35
N GLY A 114 -15.91 -14.98 -12.41
CA GLY A 114 -14.58 -15.52 -12.65
C GLY A 114 -14.09 -16.32 -11.44
N SER A 115 -13.63 -17.54 -11.69
CA SER A 115 -12.91 -18.37 -10.72
C SER A 115 -11.79 -17.55 -10.07
N SER A 116 -11.75 -17.52 -8.73
CA SER A 116 -10.62 -16.91 -8.02
C SER A 116 -9.33 -17.54 -8.52
N PRO A 117 -8.25 -16.76 -8.73
CA PRO A 117 -6.95 -17.34 -9.06
C PRO A 117 -6.60 -18.40 -8.01
N ASP A 118 -5.93 -19.47 -8.46
CA ASP A 118 -5.48 -20.58 -7.63
C ASP A 118 -5.02 -20.10 -6.25
N SER A 119 -5.88 -20.30 -5.25
CA SER A 119 -5.67 -19.91 -3.85
C SER A 119 -4.39 -20.53 -3.26
N GLU A 120 -3.78 -21.48 -3.97
CA GLU A 120 -2.54 -22.16 -3.60
C GLU A 120 -1.29 -21.26 -3.66
N LYS A 121 -1.32 -20.11 -4.35
CA LYS A 121 -0.13 -19.25 -4.55
C LYS A 121 -0.05 -18.00 -3.65
N PHE A 122 -1.09 -17.72 -2.86
CA PHE A 122 -1.13 -16.54 -2.00
C PHE A 122 -1.14 -16.92 -0.52
N LEU A 123 -0.24 -16.33 0.25
CA LEU A 123 -0.22 -16.40 1.70
C LEU A 123 -1.08 -15.27 2.27
N THR A 124 -2.07 -15.62 3.09
CA THR A 124 -2.84 -14.62 3.82
C THR A 124 -2.11 -14.23 5.10
N ALA A 125 -1.90 -12.93 5.31
CA ALA A 125 -1.30 -12.39 6.53
C ALA A 125 -1.99 -11.08 6.96
N PRO A 126 -1.90 -10.70 8.25
CA PRO A 126 -2.43 -9.42 8.72
C PRO A 126 -1.71 -8.25 8.06
N SER A 127 -2.50 -7.27 7.62
CA SER A 127 -2.04 -5.98 7.13
C SER A 127 -2.45 -4.89 8.11
N LEU A 128 -1.57 -3.92 8.30
CA LEU A 128 -1.76 -2.77 9.20
C LEU A 128 -1.54 -1.47 8.43
N PRO A 129 -2.26 -0.39 8.80
CA PRO A 129 -2.19 0.89 8.10
C PRO A 129 -0.78 1.46 8.14
N ILE A 130 -0.53 2.52 7.38
CA ILE A 130 0.62 3.37 7.68
C ILE A 130 0.34 4.28 8.86
N TRP A 131 1.41 4.86 9.42
CA TRP A 131 1.28 5.78 10.56
C TRP A 131 0.37 6.97 10.26
N GLU A 132 0.45 7.56 9.07
CA GLU A 132 -0.41 8.69 8.69
C GLU A 132 -1.89 8.29 8.72
N GLU A 133 -2.23 7.17 8.10
CA GLU A 133 -3.59 6.63 8.09
C GLU A 133 -4.07 6.28 9.50
N LEU A 134 -3.22 5.72 10.36
CA LEU A 134 -3.55 5.47 11.76
C LEU A 134 -3.95 6.78 12.47
N VAL A 135 -3.20 7.85 12.25
CA VAL A 135 -3.44 9.15 12.89
C VAL A 135 -4.78 9.77 12.49
N HIS A 136 -5.21 9.55 11.24
CA HIS A 136 -6.50 10.07 10.76
C HIS A 136 -7.69 9.14 11.05
N ARG A 137 -7.52 7.81 10.95
CA ARG A 137 -8.62 6.85 11.10
C ARG A 137 -8.83 6.35 12.53
N ASN A 138 -7.76 6.28 13.35
CA ASN A 138 -7.78 5.64 14.66
C ASN A 138 -7.20 6.56 15.74
N LYS A 139 -7.93 7.64 16.04
CA LYS A 139 -7.49 8.67 16.98
C LYS A 139 -7.17 8.13 18.37
N ASP A 140 -7.99 7.23 18.90
CA ASP A 140 -7.77 6.63 20.23
C ASP A 140 -6.46 5.85 20.32
N LEU A 141 -6.11 5.09 19.27
CA LEU A 141 -4.86 4.33 19.23
C LEU A 141 -3.67 5.27 19.04
N ASN A 142 -3.81 6.31 18.21
CA ASN A 142 -2.80 7.35 18.07
C ASN A 142 -2.52 8.06 19.42
N ASP A 143 -3.58 8.43 20.15
CA ASP A 143 -3.47 9.10 21.43
C ASP A 143 -2.83 8.18 22.48
N LEU A 144 -3.20 6.89 22.53
CA LEU A 144 -2.51 5.89 23.35
C LEU A 144 -1.01 5.84 23.05
N ILE A 145 -0.62 5.73 21.78
CA ILE A 145 0.78 5.63 21.37
C ILE A 145 1.55 6.90 21.77
N LYS A 146 0.95 8.09 21.61
CA LYS A 146 1.54 9.36 22.03
C LYS A 146 1.68 9.47 23.53
N THR A 147 0.72 8.98 24.31
CA THR A 147 0.82 8.95 25.78
C THR A 147 1.95 8.03 26.24
N LYS A 148 2.12 6.87 25.59
CA LYS A 148 3.15 5.88 25.94
C LYS A 148 4.55 6.26 25.48
N ALA A 149 4.67 6.94 24.33
CA ALA A 149 5.95 7.33 23.75
C ALA A 149 5.88 8.76 23.17
N PRO A 150 5.76 9.80 24.01
CA PRO A 150 5.55 11.19 23.55
C PRO A 150 6.68 11.71 22.66
N ASN A 151 7.91 11.23 22.88
CA ASN A 151 9.09 11.66 22.13
C ASN A 151 9.36 10.81 20.88
N ALA A 152 8.79 9.61 20.80
CA ALA A 152 9.05 8.66 19.72
C ALA A 152 7.85 7.76 19.38
N PRO A 153 6.66 8.34 19.09
CA PRO A 153 5.43 7.57 18.92
C PRO A 153 5.48 6.65 17.70
N TRP A 154 6.11 7.10 16.61
CA TRP A 154 6.28 6.31 15.39
C TRP A 154 7.17 5.08 15.61
N SER A 155 8.23 5.20 16.40
CA SER A 155 9.14 4.09 16.70
C SER A 155 8.44 3.03 17.56
N LEU A 156 7.60 3.45 18.53
CA LEU A 156 6.77 2.53 19.31
C LEU A 156 5.76 1.81 18.40
N TYR A 157 5.08 2.56 17.53
CA TYR A 157 4.15 2.00 16.56
C TYR A 157 4.83 0.96 15.65
N LYS A 158 5.99 1.29 15.07
CA LYS A 158 6.74 0.38 14.19
C LYS A 158 7.13 -0.91 14.92
N LYS A 159 7.60 -0.80 16.16
CA LYS A 159 7.96 -1.96 16.98
C LYS A 159 6.74 -2.83 17.30
N ALA A 160 5.60 -2.22 17.60
CA ALA A 160 4.34 -2.93 17.86
C ALA A 160 3.76 -3.57 16.59
N LYS A 161 3.80 -2.87 15.44
CA LYS A 161 3.40 -3.36 14.11
C LYS A 161 4.15 -4.64 13.77
N ASN A 162 5.48 -4.64 13.92
CA ASN A 162 6.33 -5.81 13.62
C ASN A 162 6.04 -7.03 14.52
N LYS A 163 5.35 -6.88 15.66
CA LYS A 163 4.90 -8.02 16.47
C LYS A 163 3.56 -8.61 16.01
N VAL A 164 2.78 -7.85 15.23
CA VAL A 164 1.42 -8.21 14.82
C VAL A 164 1.38 -8.63 13.35
N ALA A 165 2.02 -7.84 12.49
CA ALA A 165 2.06 -8.04 11.06
C ALA A 165 3.52 -8.10 10.61
N THR A 166 3.96 -9.31 10.27
CA THR A 166 5.19 -9.51 9.49
C THR A 166 4.76 -9.84 8.08
N SER A 167 4.91 -8.86 7.17
CA SER A 167 4.67 -9.14 5.76
C SER A 167 5.68 -10.18 5.27
N PRO A 168 5.25 -11.24 4.59
CA PRO A 168 6.17 -12.17 3.94
C PRO A 168 6.96 -11.45 2.84
N GLU A 169 7.93 -12.13 2.24
CA GLU A 169 8.49 -11.64 0.97
C GLU A 169 7.43 -11.80 -0.13
N TYR A 170 7.20 -10.72 -0.89
CA TYR A 170 6.17 -10.69 -1.94
C TYR A 170 6.56 -9.69 -3.02
N SER A 171 6.05 -9.91 -4.24
CA SER A 171 6.01 -8.89 -5.30
C SER A 171 4.59 -8.39 -5.58
N LEU A 172 3.56 -9.10 -5.14
CA LEU A 172 2.16 -8.68 -5.20
C LEU A 172 1.49 -8.80 -3.82
N GLN A 173 0.87 -7.72 -3.36
CA GLN A 173 -0.06 -7.73 -2.22
C GLN A 173 -1.45 -7.34 -2.74
N VAL A 174 -2.45 -8.19 -2.50
CA VAL A 174 -3.86 -7.92 -2.82
C VAL A 174 -4.62 -7.60 -1.53
N GLY A 175 -5.38 -6.51 -1.57
CA GLY A 175 -6.14 -6.01 -0.44
C GLY A 175 -5.27 -5.56 0.74
N GLY A 176 -5.92 -5.35 1.89
CA GLY A 176 -5.26 -4.85 3.08
C GLY A 176 -5.01 -3.34 3.06
N TYR A 177 -3.92 -2.92 3.70
CA TYR A 177 -3.44 -1.54 3.67
C TYR A 177 -2.22 -1.41 2.75
N PRO A 178 -2.09 -0.29 2.01
CA PRO A 178 -0.92 -0.05 1.15
C PRO A 178 0.38 0.02 1.98
N GLN A 179 1.44 -0.65 1.54
CA GLN A 179 2.74 -0.69 2.23
C GLN A 179 3.75 0.25 1.56
N TRP A 180 3.55 1.55 1.74
CA TRP A 180 4.43 2.58 1.18
C TRP A 180 5.90 2.42 1.64
N LEU A 181 6.84 2.46 0.69
CA LEU A 181 8.29 2.46 0.91
C LEU A 181 8.75 3.71 1.67
N ILE A 182 8.17 4.86 1.32
CA ILE A 182 8.31 6.14 2.04
C ILE A 182 6.95 6.71 2.40
N ASN A 183 6.88 7.41 3.54
CA ASN A 183 5.66 8.08 3.99
C ASN A 183 5.53 9.48 3.35
N ASP A 184 5.47 9.55 2.03
CA ASP A 184 5.30 10.78 1.25
C ASP A 184 3.87 10.96 0.71
N MET A 185 3.05 9.90 0.77
CA MET A 185 1.65 9.95 0.38
C MET A 185 0.81 10.71 1.41
N ASP A 186 0.19 11.80 0.99
CA ASP A 186 -0.82 12.49 1.79
C ASP A 186 -2.08 11.64 1.86
N PHE A 187 -2.38 11.09 3.04
CA PHE A 187 -3.55 10.23 3.27
C PHE A 187 -4.85 10.88 2.78
N ARG A 188 -4.97 12.22 2.79
CA ARG A 188 -6.17 12.91 2.33
C ARG A 188 -6.48 12.69 0.85
N LYS A 189 -5.47 12.37 0.04
CA LYS A 189 -5.62 12.03 -1.38
C LYS A 189 -6.22 10.64 -1.60
N ILE A 190 -5.95 9.71 -0.67
CA ILE A 190 -6.35 8.31 -0.79
C ILE A 190 -7.48 7.92 0.18
N LYS A 191 -7.90 8.82 1.08
CA LYS A 191 -8.87 8.52 2.15
C LYS A 191 -10.21 7.94 1.67
N LYS A 192 -10.63 8.33 0.46
CA LYS A 192 -11.89 7.92 -0.17
C LYS A 192 -11.71 6.75 -1.13
N LEU A 193 -10.46 6.40 -1.45
CA LEU A 193 -10.16 5.38 -2.43
C LEU A 193 -10.10 4.02 -1.73
N GLU A 194 -10.52 2.99 -2.43
CA GLU A 194 -10.45 1.61 -1.97
C GLU A 194 -9.16 0.98 -2.48
N PHE A 195 -8.30 0.52 -1.58
CA PHE A 195 -7.04 -0.09 -1.98
C PHE A 195 -7.30 -1.46 -2.62
N LEU A 196 -6.80 -1.65 -3.85
CA LEU A 196 -6.93 -2.91 -4.57
C LEU A 196 -5.69 -3.78 -4.37
N PHE A 197 -4.52 -3.28 -4.74
CA PHE A 197 -3.27 -4.02 -4.63
C PHE A 197 -2.03 -3.14 -4.74
N GLU A 198 -0.90 -3.70 -4.32
CA GLU A 198 0.44 -3.19 -4.57
C GLU A 198 1.21 -4.22 -5.39
N PHE A 199 1.94 -3.74 -6.41
CA PHE A 199 2.90 -4.54 -7.17
C PHE A 199 4.29 -3.90 -7.15
N LYS A 200 5.30 -4.68 -6.76
CA LYS A 200 6.70 -4.27 -6.77
C LYS A 200 7.28 -4.45 -8.18
N LEU A 201 7.47 -3.34 -8.87
CA LEU A 201 8.12 -3.29 -10.18
C LEU A 201 9.63 -3.57 -10.08
N SER A 202 10.23 -3.18 -8.96
CA SER A 202 11.61 -3.51 -8.56
C SER A 202 11.76 -3.37 -7.04
N GLU A 203 12.95 -3.66 -6.49
CA GLU A 203 13.24 -3.48 -5.05
C GLU A 203 12.94 -2.07 -4.52
N ASN A 204 13.06 -1.06 -5.40
CA ASN A 204 12.94 0.35 -5.04
C ASN A 204 11.76 1.04 -5.74
N CYS A 205 10.85 0.27 -6.35
CA CYS A 205 9.72 0.85 -7.07
C CYS A 205 8.46 -0.02 -6.95
N SER A 206 7.39 0.57 -6.45
CA SER A 206 6.07 -0.05 -6.35
C SER A 206 5.04 0.78 -7.09
N VAL A 207 4.03 0.11 -7.65
CA VAL A 207 2.78 0.72 -8.11
C VAL A 207 1.64 0.26 -7.20
N PHE A 208 0.79 1.20 -6.80
CA PHE A 208 -0.34 1.01 -5.92
C PHE A 208 -1.60 1.35 -6.70
N TYR A 209 -2.53 0.40 -6.80
CA TYR A 209 -3.80 0.60 -7.46
C TYR A 209 -4.93 0.73 -6.45
N PHE A 210 -5.81 1.67 -6.73
CA PHE A 210 -7.00 1.94 -5.95
C PHE A 210 -8.21 2.02 -6.88
N TYR A 211 -9.38 1.73 -6.34
CA TYR A 211 -10.66 2.03 -6.94
C TYR A 211 -11.21 3.34 -6.37
N ASP A 212 -11.64 4.25 -7.24
CA ASP A 212 -12.37 5.45 -6.86
C ASP A 212 -13.88 5.17 -6.95
N PRO A 213 -14.59 5.02 -5.82
CA PRO A 213 -16.03 4.75 -5.84
C PRO A 213 -16.86 5.94 -6.36
N ASP A 214 -16.35 7.18 -6.26
CA ASP A 214 -17.04 8.37 -6.74
C ASP A 214 -16.98 8.43 -8.29
N LEU A 215 -15.83 8.06 -8.89
CA LEU A 215 -15.63 8.07 -10.35
C LEU A 215 -15.91 6.73 -11.03
N LYS A 216 -15.99 5.64 -10.26
CA LYS A 216 -16.08 4.25 -10.73
C LYS A 216 -14.92 3.83 -11.62
N GLU A 217 -13.74 4.35 -11.35
CA GLU A 217 -12.52 4.09 -12.14
C GLU A 217 -11.38 3.64 -11.25
N SER A 218 -10.40 2.96 -11.85
CA SER A 218 -9.14 2.68 -11.16
C SER A 218 -8.20 3.88 -11.26
N VAL A 219 -7.53 4.20 -10.17
CA VAL A 219 -6.45 5.18 -10.12
C VAL A 219 -5.20 4.51 -9.57
N PHE A 220 -4.03 4.97 -10.00
CA PHE A 220 -2.77 4.43 -9.51
C PHE A 220 -1.83 5.51 -9.01
N PHE A 221 -0.97 5.10 -8.07
CA PHE A 221 0.15 5.89 -7.59
C PHE A 221 1.41 5.06 -7.73
N LYS A 222 2.49 5.70 -8.18
CA LYS A 222 3.79 5.05 -8.32
C LYS A 222 4.76 5.69 -7.35
N GLN A 223 5.52 4.86 -6.65
CA GLN A 223 6.54 5.29 -5.71
C GLN A 223 7.89 4.73 -6.12
N LYS A 224 8.92 5.58 -6.04
CA LYS A 224 10.30 5.21 -6.34
C LYS A 224 11.23 5.83 -5.29
N LEU A 225 12.11 5.02 -4.72
CA LEU A 225 13.17 5.46 -3.79
C LEU A 225 14.31 6.16 -4.53
#